data_AF-A0A842I3Q6-F1
#
_entry.id   AF-A0A842I3Q6-F1
#
_cell.length_a   1.000
_cell.length_b   1.000
_cell.length_c   1.000
_cell.angle_alpha   90.00
_cell.angle_beta   90.00
_cell.angle_gamma   90.00
#
_symmetry.space_group_name_H-M   'P 1'
#
loop_
_entity.id
_entity.type
_entity.pdbx_description
1 polymer ?
#
loop_
_entity_poly.entity_id
_entity_poly.type
_entity_poly.pdbx_seq_one_letter_code
_entity_poly.pdbx_strand_id
1 'polypeptide(L)'
;MDLSQTVFAYSPSIRASLKRGLARAAFTQAAAADPDLASVVAATRAMHPNRKALERSQARLSRLSGVVKAAIAADGGGVVVVLRNRREVVTQAQSVEVFSEPSLFYTRLVIRPGKQATSYALVQVSFCLHALERCVERSDVALDRPLLPVIDAEAVRLLRRLWQNKGIVDDGDTFFGALKQGVWAGSIDRCALEDGCGLACLTPDGAVPLYSIRTFLSPEEMRPTVWLKWKDDPACCILN
;
A
#
# COMPACT_ATOMS: atom_id res chain seq x y z
N MET A 1 -19.65 -6.66 -26.56
CA MET A 1 -18.90 -7.20 -25.41
C MET A 1 -19.36 -8.65 -25.30
N ASP A 2 -18.49 -9.59 -25.65
CA ASP A 2 -18.86 -10.99 -25.89
C ASP A 2 -19.10 -11.72 -24.55
N LEU A 3 -20.26 -12.38 -24.41
CA LEU A 3 -20.67 -13.12 -23.21
C LEU A 3 -19.63 -14.17 -22.81
N SER A 4 -18.88 -14.70 -23.78
CA SER A 4 -17.78 -15.65 -23.58
C SER A 4 -16.63 -15.07 -22.73
N GLN A 5 -16.27 -13.80 -22.96
CA GLN A 5 -15.19 -13.11 -22.24
C GLN A 5 -15.61 -12.75 -20.80
N THR A 6 -16.90 -12.45 -20.60
CA THR A 6 -17.44 -12.18 -19.26
C THR A 6 -17.43 -13.45 -18.41
N VAL A 7 -17.86 -14.61 -18.95
CA VAL A 7 -17.82 -15.89 -18.22
C VAL A 7 -16.39 -16.31 -17.88
N PHE A 8 -15.42 -16.06 -18.76
CA PHE A 8 -14.01 -16.35 -18.52
C PHE A 8 -13.42 -15.53 -17.37
N ALA A 9 -13.73 -14.24 -17.29
CA ALA A 9 -13.20 -13.33 -16.27
C ALA A 9 -13.74 -13.65 -14.86
N TYR A 10 -14.90 -14.28 -14.71
CA TYR A 10 -15.50 -14.58 -13.40
C TYR A 10 -15.44 -16.06 -13.00
N SER A 11 -14.82 -16.92 -13.81
CA SER A 11 -14.70 -18.34 -13.49
C SER A 11 -13.79 -18.60 -12.27
N PRO A 12 -14.31 -19.19 -11.17
CA PRO A 12 -13.51 -19.47 -9.98
C PRO A 12 -12.32 -20.39 -10.25
N SER A 13 -12.51 -21.40 -11.12
CA SER A 13 -11.45 -22.36 -11.47
C SER A 13 -10.30 -21.69 -12.21
N ILE A 14 -10.59 -20.81 -13.16
CA ILE A 14 -9.58 -20.07 -13.92
C ILE A 14 -8.80 -19.14 -13.00
N ARG A 15 -9.49 -18.41 -12.12
CA ARG A 15 -8.85 -17.55 -11.11
C ARG A 15 -7.92 -18.35 -10.19
N ALA A 16 -8.38 -19.51 -9.70
CA ALA A 16 -7.58 -20.40 -8.87
C ALA A 16 -6.30 -20.89 -9.58
N SER A 17 -6.38 -21.16 -10.88
CA SER A 17 -5.23 -21.56 -11.71
C SER A 17 -4.25 -20.41 -11.99
N LEU A 18 -4.76 -19.20 -12.27
CA LEU A 18 -3.93 -18.07 -12.71
C LEU A 18 -3.36 -17.21 -11.58
N LYS A 19 -3.93 -17.24 -10.37
CA LYS A 19 -3.55 -16.35 -9.25
C LYS A 19 -2.05 -16.34 -8.96
N ARG A 20 -1.42 -17.52 -8.94
CA ARG A 20 0.02 -17.67 -8.64
C ARG A 20 0.88 -17.00 -9.70
N GLY A 21 0.52 -17.19 -10.97
CA GLY A 21 1.23 -16.61 -12.11
C GLY A 21 1.15 -15.08 -12.10
N LEU A 22 -0.06 -14.54 -11.93
CA LEU A 22 -0.28 -13.10 -11.87
C LEU A 22 0.39 -12.44 -10.67
N ALA A 23 0.30 -13.07 -9.48
CA ALA A 23 0.95 -12.58 -8.27
C ALA A 23 2.48 -12.55 -8.43
N ARG A 24 3.10 -13.64 -8.90
CA ARG A 24 4.55 -13.68 -9.14
C ARG A 24 4.99 -12.68 -10.21
N ALA A 25 4.23 -12.54 -11.29
CA ALA A 25 4.52 -11.55 -12.32
C ALA A 25 4.52 -10.11 -11.77
N ALA A 26 3.61 -9.78 -10.85
CA ALA A 26 3.61 -8.47 -10.19
C ALA A 26 4.89 -8.23 -9.37
N PHE A 27 5.37 -9.24 -8.64
CA PHE A 27 6.63 -9.17 -7.90
C PHE A 27 7.86 -9.02 -8.81
N THR A 28 7.91 -9.77 -9.90
CA THR A 28 8.98 -9.65 -10.91
C THR A 28 8.99 -8.27 -11.54
N GLN A 29 7.81 -7.75 -11.92
CA GLN A 29 7.69 -6.41 -12.49
C GLN A 29 8.07 -5.32 -11.48
N ALA A 30 7.73 -5.48 -10.20
CA ALA A 30 8.09 -4.53 -9.16
C ALA A 30 9.61 -4.44 -8.95
N ALA A 31 10.31 -5.59 -8.97
CA ALA A 31 11.77 -5.65 -8.80
C ALA A 31 12.55 -4.93 -9.92
N ALA A 32 11.97 -4.77 -11.11
CA ALA A 32 12.61 -4.05 -12.21
C ALA A 32 12.60 -2.52 -12.02
N ALA A 33 11.85 -2.00 -11.04
CA ALA A 33 11.63 -0.58 -10.83
C ALA A 33 11.71 -0.21 -9.34
N ASP A 34 12.76 -0.68 -8.66
CA ASP A 34 13.01 -0.26 -7.28
C ASP A 34 13.34 1.24 -7.21
N PRO A 35 12.96 1.93 -6.12
CA PRO A 35 13.17 3.35 -5.98
C PRO A 35 14.59 3.63 -5.52
N ASP A 36 15.22 4.61 -6.15
CA ASP A 36 16.40 5.26 -5.60
C ASP A 36 15.96 6.25 -4.53
N LEU A 37 15.86 5.77 -3.28
CA LEU A 37 15.44 6.58 -2.14
C LEU A 37 16.36 7.80 -1.92
N ALA A 38 17.67 7.65 -2.17
CA ALA A 38 18.61 8.74 -2.03
C ALA A 38 18.31 9.85 -3.05
N SER A 39 18.03 9.50 -4.31
CA SER A 39 17.59 10.46 -5.33
C SER A 39 16.24 11.09 -5.01
N VAL A 40 15.29 10.33 -4.45
CA VAL A 40 14.00 10.87 -4.00
C VAL A 40 14.22 11.92 -2.91
N VAL A 41 14.96 11.60 -1.85
CA VAL A 41 15.25 12.52 -0.75
C VAL A 41 16.11 13.70 -1.20
N ALA A 42 17.05 13.50 -2.12
CA ALA A 42 17.80 14.61 -2.71
C ALA A 42 16.86 15.56 -3.49
N ALA A 43 15.89 15.02 -4.23
CA ALA A 43 14.92 15.83 -4.97
C ALA A 43 13.99 16.65 -4.06
N THR A 44 13.73 16.19 -2.83
CA THR A 44 12.90 16.92 -1.86
C THR A 44 13.63 18.07 -1.17
N ARG A 45 14.96 18.01 -1.03
CA ARG A 45 15.76 19.09 -0.41
C ARG A 45 15.68 20.42 -1.14
N ALA A 46 15.43 20.40 -2.45
CA ALA A 46 15.28 21.60 -3.28
C ALA A 46 13.83 22.14 -3.33
N MET A 47 12.92 21.62 -2.50
CA MET A 47 11.53 22.07 -2.47
C MET A 47 11.37 23.42 -1.78
N HIS A 48 10.51 24.26 -2.36
CA HIS A 48 10.12 25.54 -1.77
C HIS A 48 8.60 25.60 -1.56
N PRO A 49 8.11 26.34 -0.56
CA PRO A 49 6.69 26.36 -0.17
C PRO A 49 5.76 27.11 -1.14
N ASN A 50 6.28 27.67 -2.23
CA ASN A 50 5.44 28.35 -3.23
C ASN A 50 4.84 27.36 -4.24
N ARG A 51 3.63 27.65 -4.72
CA ARG A 51 2.84 26.74 -5.56
C ARG A 51 3.59 26.25 -6.81
N LYS A 52 4.21 27.15 -7.58
CA LYS A 52 4.96 26.80 -8.80
C LYS A 52 6.18 25.91 -8.50
N ALA A 53 6.85 26.11 -7.37
CA ALA A 53 7.94 25.23 -6.95
C ALA A 53 7.41 23.84 -6.57
N LEU A 54 6.31 23.76 -5.82
CA LEU A 54 5.66 22.50 -5.48
C LEU A 54 5.22 21.71 -6.72
N GLU A 55 4.66 22.37 -7.73
CA GLU A 55 4.28 21.75 -9.01
C GLU A 55 5.51 21.20 -9.77
N ARG A 56 6.60 21.97 -9.83
CA ARG A 56 7.86 21.51 -10.44
C ARG A 56 8.45 20.30 -9.69
N SER A 57 8.43 20.34 -8.36
CA SER A 57 8.91 19.24 -7.53
C SER A 57 8.04 18.00 -7.68
N GLN A 58 6.71 18.15 -7.70
CA GLN A 58 5.78 17.05 -7.98
C GLN A 58 6.06 16.42 -9.34
N ALA A 59 6.22 17.22 -10.40
CA ALA A 59 6.52 16.71 -11.73
C ALA A 59 7.87 15.99 -11.78
N ARG A 60 8.91 16.53 -11.12
CA ARG A 60 10.23 15.86 -11.01
C ARG A 60 10.12 14.53 -10.28
N LEU A 61 9.48 14.52 -9.12
CA LEU A 61 9.32 13.32 -8.29
C LEU A 61 8.53 12.24 -9.04
N SER A 62 7.49 12.61 -9.79
CA SER A 62 6.68 11.65 -10.57
C SER A 62 7.45 10.85 -11.63
N ARG A 63 8.64 11.30 -12.01
CA ARG A 63 9.48 10.66 -13.04
C ARG A 63 10.57 9.76 -12.47
N LEU A 64 10.73 9.72 -11.15
CA LEU A 64 11.74 8.87 -10.52
C LEU A 64 11.28 7.41 -10.48
N SER A 65 12.24 6.49 -10.62
CA SER A 65 11.97 5.04 -10.49
C SER A 65 11.31 4.72 -9.16
N GLY A 66 10.41 3.73 -9.16
CA GLY A 66 9.66 3.31 -7.98
C GLY A 66 8.63 4.31 -7.44
N VAL A 67 8.51 5.52 -8.00
CA VAL A 67 7.42 6.44 -7.65
C VAL A 67 6.13 6.00 -8.34
N VAL A 68 5.19 5.50 -7.55
CA VAL A 68 3.85 5.10 -8.01
C VAL A 68 2.93 6.30 -8.13
N LYS A 69 3.10 7.30 -7.27
CA LYS A 69 2.29 8.52 -7.28
C LYS A 69 3.05 9.70 -6.70
N ALA A 70 2.92 10.86 -7.33
CA ALA A 70 3.28 12.14 -6.74
C ALA A 70 2.14 13.13 -6.94
N ALA A 71 1.72 13.81 -5.87
CA ALA A 71 0.64 14.79 -5.91
C ALA A 71 0.90 15.92 -4.91
N ILE A 72 0.36 17.11 -5.17
CA ILE A 72 0.38 18.18 -4.17
C ILE A 72 -0.52 17.77 -3.01
N ALA A 73 -0.08 18.05 -1.78
CA ALA A 73 -0.86 17.77 -0.58
C ALA A 73 -2.19 18.54 -0.60
N ALA A 74 -3.23 17.98 0.04
CA ALA A 74 -4.58 18.54 -0.01
C ALA A 74 -4.66 19.96 0.62
N ASP A 75 -3.80 20.24 1.59
CA ASP A 75 -3.63 21.55 2.22
C ASP A 75 -2.82 22.55 1.36
N GLY A 76 -2.30 22.11 0.21
CA GLY A 76 -1.44 22.90 -0.67
C GLY A 76 -0.04 23.17 -0.13
N GLY A 77 0.31 22.67 1.08
CA GLY A 77 1.53 23.02 1.81
C GLY A 77 2.73 22.13 1.53
N GLY A 78 2.63 21.20 0.57
CA GLY A 78 3.68 20.22 0.33
C GLY A 78 3.38 19.26 -0.82
N VAL A 79 4.19 18.21 -0.92
CA VAL A 79 4.03 17.14 -1.91
C VAL A 79 3.89 15.81 -1.17
N VAL A 80 2.99 14.97 -1.66
CA VAL A 80 2.81 13.59 -1.24
C VAL A 80 3.37 12.69 -2.32
N VAL A 81 4.29 11.81 -1.94
CA VAL A 81 4.84 10.77 -2.82
C VAL A 81 4.46 9.40 -2.28
N VAL A 82 4.14 8.47 -3.16
CA VAL A 82 4.01 7.04 -2.85
C VAL A 82 5.10 6.32 -3.63
N LEU A 83 5.97 5.65 -2.88
CA LEU A 83 7.06 4.84 -3.38
C LEU A 83 6.68 3.37 -3.27
N ARG A 84 7.06 2.55 -4.24
CA ARG A 84 7.00 1.10 -4.18
C ARG A 84 8.40 0.55 -4.23
N ASN A 85 8.67 -0.43 -3.39
CA ASN A 85 9.91 -1.18 -3.39
C ASN A 85 9.63 -2.63 -3.01
N ARG A 86 10.41 -3.56 -3.54
CA ARG A 86 10.35 -4.96 -3.12
C ARG A 86 11.35 -5.18 -1.98
N ARG A 87 10.93 -5.89 -0.93
CA ARG A 87 11.81 -6.29 0.18
C ARG A 87 11.55 -7.74 0.57
N GLU A 88 12.53 -8.36 1.18
CA GLU A 88 12.31 -9.55 1.99
C GLU A 88 11.86 -9.13 3.40
N VAL A 89 10.77 -9.72 3.88
CA VAL A 89 10.31 -9.57 5.27
C VAL A 89 10.80 -10.75 6.05
N VAL A 90 11.68 -10.51 7.01
CA VAL A 90 12.19 -11.54 7.91
C VAL A 90 11.37 -11.52 9.20
N THR A 91 10.71 -12.64 9.48
CA THR A 91 10.04 -12.90 10.76
C THR A 91 11.04 -13.56 11.70
N GLN A 92 11.24 -12.94 12.86
CA GLN A 92 12.12 -13.45 13.90
C GLN A 92 11.32 -13.87 15.14
N ALA A 93 11.71 -14.97 15.76
CA ALA A 93 11.26 -15.36 17.09
C ALA A 93 12.47 -15.54 17.99
N GLN A 94 12.50 -14.87 19.14
CA GLN A 94 13.64 -14.90 20.06
C GLN A 94 14.98 -14.57 19.37
N SER A 95 14.96 -13.57 18.47
CA SER A 95 16.12 -13.14 17.66
C SER A 95 16.67 -14.18 16.68
N VAL A 96 15.92 -15.26 16.42
CA VAL A 96 16.23 -16.24 15.38
C VAL A 96 15.32 -16.01 14.19
N GLU A 97 15.88 -15.95 12.99
CA GLU A 97 15.08 -15.95 11.75
C GLU A 97 14.33 -17.26 11.61
N VAL A 98 13.00 -17.17 11.60
CA VAL A 98 12.10 -18.32 11.46
C VAL A 98 11.57 -18.44 10.04
N PHE A 99 11.38 -17.31 9.37
CA PHE A 99 10.74 -17.26 8.07
C PHE A 99 11.10 -15.96 7.34
N SER A 100 11.36 -16.04 6.04
CA SER A 100 11.49 -14.88 5.17
C SER A 100 10.58 -14.99 3.96
N GLU A 101 9.93 -13.88 3.59
CA GLU A 101 9.13 -13.81 2.38
C GLU A 101 9.28 -12.50 1.60
N PRO A 102 9.24 -12.54 0.26
CA PRO A 102 9.19 -11.34 -0.54
C PRO A 102 7.86 -10.63 -0.30
N SER A 103 7.93 -9.32 -0.04
CA SER A 103 6.77 -8.43 0.07
C SER A 103 6.94 -7.18 -0.78
N LEU A 104 5.83 -6.67 -1.29
CA LEU A 104 5.76 -5.35 -1.90
C LEU A 104 5.50 -4.32 -0.82
N PHE A 105 6.45 -3.42 -0.59
CA PHE A 105 6.28 -2.30 0.32
C PHE A 105 5.87 -1.06 -0.46
N TYR A 106 4.92 -0.32 0.12
CA TYR A 106 4.57 0.99 -0.34
C TYR A 106 4.70 1.99 0.78
N THR A 107 5.43 3.08 0.52
CA THR A 107 5.67 4.13 1.51
C THR A 107 5.00 5.41 1.04
N ARG A 108 4.07 5.94 1.84
CA ARG A 108 3.56 7.29 1.67
C ARG A 108 4.47 8.26 2.40
N LEU A 109 5.10 9.15 1.65
CA LEU A 109 5.93 10.23 2.15
C LEU A 109 5.20 11.56 1.98
N VAL A 110 4.86 12.22 3.08
CA VAL A 110 4.34 13.59 3.08
C VAL A 110 5.50 14.54 3.35
N ILE A 111 5.81 15.37 2.35
CA ILE A 111 6.97 16.26 2.33
C ILE A 111 6.48 17.69 2.46
N ARG A 112 6.88 18.40 3.50
CA ARG A 112 6.55 19.82 3.69
C ARG A 112 7.83 20.66 3.75
N PRO A 113 8.06 21.55 2.77
CA PRO A 113 9.19 22.46 2.84
C PRO A 113 8.89 23.54 3.88
N GLY A 114 9.69 23.58 4.95
CA GLY A 114 9.68 24.66 5.93
C GLY A 114 10.67 25.77 5.56
N LYS A 115 10.71 26.83 6.38
CA LYS A 115 11.64 27.96 6.18
C LYS A 115 13.11 27.56 6.37
N GLN A 116 13.39 26.63 7.27
CA GLN A 116 14.75 26.20 7.64
C GLN A 116 15.03 24.72 7.34
N ALA A 117 13.99 23.89 7.34
CA ALA A 117 14.11 22.46 7.12
C ALA A 117 12.89 21.89 6.39
N THR A 118 13.07 20.79 5.67
CA THR A 118 11.97 20.01 5.11
C THR A 118 11.54 18.97 6.13
N SER A 119 10.24 18.93 6.44
CA SER A 119 9.68 17.89 7.32
C SER A 119 9.09 16.75 6.50
N TYR A 120 9.20 15.55 7.07
CA TYR A 120 8.74 14.31 6.49
C TYR A 120 7.83 13.61 7.48
N ALA A 121 6.74 13.04 6.98
CA ALA A 121 5.91 12.15 7.77
C ALA A 121 5.48 10.97 6.89
N LEU A 122 5.55 9.77 7.47
CA LEU A 122 5.52 8.52 6.73
C LEU A 122 4.53 7.53 7.33
N VAL A 123 3.90 6.75 6.45
CA VAL A 123 3.20 5.50 6.78
C VAL A 123 3.46 4.49 5.67
N GLN A 124 3.41 3.21 6.00
CA GLN A 124 3.68 2.13 5.07
C GLN A 124 2.53 1.13 5.00
N VAL A 125 2.42 0.47 3.86
CA VAL A 125 1.63 -0.77 3.68
C VAL A 125 2.52 -1.80 3.03
N SER A 126 2.40 -3.07 3.40
CA SER A 126 3.06 -4.17 2.72
C SER A 126 2.06 -5.21 2.23
N PHE A 127 2.35 -5.85 1.11
CA PHE A 127 1.59 -6.98 0.59
C PHE A 127 2.52 -8.18 0.43
N CYS A 128 2.21 -9.28 1.09
CA CYS A 128 2.86 -10.55 0.83
C CYS A 128 2.32 -11.20 -0.46
N LEU A 129 3.02 -12.20 -0.97
CA LEU A 129 2.58 -12.95 -2.16
C LEU A 129 1.19 -13.57 -1.97
N HIS A 130 0.93 -14.11 -0.79
CA HIS A 130 -0.35 -14.73 -0.46
C HIS A 130 -1.52 -13.73 -0.57
N ALA A 131 -1.35 -12.49 -0.11
CA ALA A 131 -2.37 -11.46 -0.21
C ALA A 131 -2.73 -11.14 -1.68
N LEU A 132 -1.74 -11.09 -2.56
CA LEU A 132 -1.97 -10.88 -4.00
C LEU A 132 -2.69 -12.07 -4.63
N GLU A 133 -2.31 -13.30 -4.29
CA GLU A 133 -3.01 -14.50 -4.78
C GLU A 133 -4.49 -14.48 -4.38
N ARG A 134 -4.78 -14.13 -3.12
CA ARG A 134 -6.15 -14.04 -2.59
C ARG A 134 -6.94 -12.93 -3.28
N CYS A 135 -6.31 -11.80 -3.58
CA CYS A 135 -6.96 -10.72 -4.34
C CYS A 135 -7.37 -11.18 -5.74
N VAL A 136 -6.51 -11.88 -6.48
CA VAL A 136 -6.85 -12.41 -7.81
C VAL A 136 -7.96 -13.46 -7.74
N GLU A 137 -7.91 -14.32 -6.74
CA GLU A 137 -8.87 -15.41 -6.53
C GLU A 137 -10.27 -14.90 -6.19
N ARG A 138 -10.36 -13.86 -5.35
CA ARG A 138 -11.59 -13.47 -4.63
C ARG A 138 -12.18 -12.13 -5.05
N SER A 139 -11.62 -11.49 -6.07
CA SER A 139 -12.14 -10.21 -6.57
C SER A 139 -12.33 -10.23 -8.07
N ASP A 140 -12.80 -9.12 -8.63
CA ASP A 140 -13.03 -8.93 -10.06
C ASP A 140 -11.79 -8.39 -10.81
N VAL A 141 -10.57 -8.58 -10.28
CA VAL A 141 -9.36 -8.19 -11.01
C VAL A 141 -9.36 -8.89 -12.37
N ALA A 142 -9.09 -8.13 -13.43
CA ALA A 142 -9.02 -8.66 -14.78
C ALA A 142 -7.79 -9.57 -14.94
N LEU A 143 -7.99 -10.73 -15.55
CA LEU A 143 -6.98 -11.79 -15.68
C LEU A 143 -6.10 -11.63 -16.94
N ASP A 144 -6.50 -10.75 -17.86
CA ASP A 144 -5.89 -10.51 -19.17
C ASP A 144 -4.82 -9.41 -19.16
N ARG A 145 -4.56 -8.80 -18.00
CA ARG A 145 -3.67 -7.65 -17.87
C ARG A 145 -2.79 -7.74 -16.62
N PRO A 146 -1.68 -6.99 -16.56
CA PRO A 146 -0.79 -7.01 -15.40
C PRO A 146 -1.50 -6.65 -14.10
N LEU A 147 -1.19 -7.39 -13.03
CA LEU A 147 -1.76 -7.18 -11.70
C LEU A 147 -1.15 -5.96 -10.97
N LEU A 148 0.13 -5.66 -11.20
CA LEU A 148 0.87 -4.65 -10.43
C LEU A 148 0.20 -3.26 -10.41
N PRO A 149 -0.30 -2.70 -11.53
CA PRO A 149 -1.01 -1.42 -11.51
C PRO A 149 -2.28 -1.40 -10.64
N VAL A 150 -2.92 -2.56 -10.45
CA VAL A 150 -4.08 -2.69 -9.56
C VAL A 150 -3.63 -2.62 -8.10
N ILE A 151 -2.55 -3.30 -7.76
CA ILE A 151 -1.96 -3.27 -6.41
C ILE A 151 -1.40 -1.88 -6.09
N ASP A 152 -0.78 -1.20 -7.05
CA ASP A 152 -0.34 0.20 -6.93
C ASP A 152 -1.51 1.12 -6.54
N ALA A 153 -2.66 0.97 -7.22
CA ALA A 153 -3.85 1.77 -6.94
C ALA A 153 -4.46 1.45 -5.56
N GLU A 154 -4.52 0.17 -5.19
CA GLU A 154 -4.94 -0.28 -3.86
C GLU A 154 -4.03 0.32 -2.77
N ALA A 155 -2.72 0.18 -2.91
CA ALA A 155 -1.74 0.70 -1.96
C ALA A 155 -1.88 2.21 -1.76
N VAL A 156 -2.00 2.98 -2.84
CA VAL A 156 -2.22 4.44 -2.77
C VAL A 156 -3.47 4.80 -1.96
N ARG A 157 -4.55 4.02 -2.12
CA ARG A 157 -5.80 4.24 -1.37
C ARG A 157 -5.67 3.79 0.08
N LEU A 158 -5.10 2.63 0.34
CA LEU A 158 -4.86 2.11 1.68
C LEU A 158 -3.99 3.05 2.50
N LEU A 159 -2.87 3.51 1.95
CA LEU A 159 -2.00 4.49 2.59
C LEU A 159 -2.72 5.79 2.95
N ARG A 160 -3.67 6.24 2.11
CA ARG A 160 -4.51 7.40 2.43
C ARG A 160 -5.49 7.10 3.57
N ARG A 161 -6.13 5.93 3.59
CA ARG A 161 -7.06 5.54 4.66
C ARG A 161 -6.34 5.32 5.99
N LEU A 162 -5.16 4.70 5.95
CA LEU A 162 -4.26 4.53 7.09
C LEU A 162 -3.85 5.88 7.66
N TRP A 163 -3.45 6.82 6.80
CA TRP A 163 -3.14 8.20 7.21
C TRP A 163 -4.32 8.91 7.90
N GLN A 164 -5.54 8.57 7.53
CA GLN A 164 -6.77 9.13 8.10
C GLN A 164 -7.31 8.31 9.29
N ASN A 165 -6.61 7.26 9.71
CA ASN A 165 -7.04 6.31 10.73
C ASN A 165 -8.46 5.74 10.47
N LYS A 166 -8.77 5.38 9.21
CA LYS A 166 -10.08 4.88 8.78
C LYS A 166 -10.14 3.35 8.63
N GLY A 167 -9.42 2.65 9.49
CA GLY A 167 -9.44 1.18 9.55
C GLY A 167 -10.62 0.70 10.40
N ILE A 168 -11.14 -0.47 10.05
CA ILE A 168 -12.06 -1.22 10.91
C ILE A 168 -11.21 -2.15 11.76
N VAL A 169 -11.38 -2.12 13.08
CA VAL A 169 -10.70 -3.05 13.99
C VAL A 169 -11.71 -4.06 14.49
N ASP A 170 -11.36 -5.34 14.40
CA ASP A 170 -12.19 -6.48 14.83
C ASP A 170 -11.28 -7.66 15.18
N ASP A 171 -11.44 -8.24 16.39
CA ASP A 171 -10.70 -9.43 16.85
C ASP A 171 -9.17 -9.36 16.69
N GLY A 172 -8.58 -8.20 16.97
CA GLY A 172 -7.14 -7.97 16.85
C GLY A 172 -6.64 -7.71 15.42
N ASP A 173 -7.47 -7.90 14.41
CA ASP A 173 -7.16 -7.58 13.02
C ASP A 173 -7.62 -6.17 12.64
N THR A 174 -6.93 -5.60 11.64
CA THR A 174 -7.29 -4.33 11.00
C THR A 174 -7.69 -4.55 9.56
N PHE A 175 -8.85 -4.02 9.20
CA PHE A 175 -9.45 -4.14 7.88
C PHE A 175 -9.58 -2.79 7.20
N PHE A 176 -9.25 -2.75 5.92
CA PHE A 176 -9.53 -1.60 5.07
C PHE A 176 -10.25 -2.09 3.81
N GLY A 177 -11.40 -1.48 3.51
CA GLY A 177 -12.10 -1.76 2.25
C GLY A 177 -11.18 -1.56 1.05
N ALA A 178 -11.27 -2.46 0.07
CA ALA A 178 -10.53 -2.43 -1.20
C ALA A 178 -11.19 -1.48 -2.23
N LEU A 179 -10.53 -1.21 -3.37
CA LEU A 179 -11.14 -0.49 -4.49
C LEU A 179 -12.27 -1.29 -5.11
N LYS A 180 -12.10 -2.61 -5.13
CA LYS A 180 -13.11 -3.59 -5.54
C LYS A 180 -13.93 -4.06 -4.33
N GLN A 181 -14.99 -4.82 -4.58
CA GLN A 181 -15.80 -5.41 -3.51
C GLN A 181 -14.92 -6.34 -2.65
N GLY A 182 -14.73 -6.00 -1.38
CA GLY A 182 -13.87 -6.73 -0.47
C GLY A 182 -13.13 -5.84 0.53
N VAL A 183 -12.40 -6.47 1.43
CA VAL A 183 -11.48 -5.82 2.38
C VAL A 183 -10.11 -6.46 2.32
N TRP A 184 -9.08 -5.64 2.53
CA TRP A 184 -7.76 -6.09 2.91
C TRP A 184 -7.75 -6.32 4.43
N ALA A 185 -7.16 -7.43 4.86
CA ALA A 185 -7.02 -7.80 6.26
C ALA A 185 -5.56 -7.98 6.63
N GLY A 186 -5.18 -7.52 7.82
CA GLY A 186 -3.81 -7.54 8.31
C GLY A 186 -3.66 -6.87 9.67
N SER A 187 -2.42 -6.59 10.06
CA SER A 187 -2.08 -5.95 11.35
C SER A 187 -1.37 -4.62 11.16
N ILE A 188 -1.50 -3.73 12.14
CA ILE A 188 -0.68 -2.51 12.22
C ILE A 188 0.56 -2.83 13.06
N ASP A 189 1.68 -2.96 12.37
CA ASP A 189 3.00 -3.19 12.95
C ASP A 189 3.84 -1.91 12.90
N ARG A 190 5.10 -2.02 13.33
CA ARG A 190 6.09 -0.95 13.23
C ARG A 190 7.32 -1.47 12.50
N CYS A 191 7.85 -0.67 11.57
CA CYS A 191 8.97 -1.05 10.73
C CYS A 191 10.05 0.02 10.79
N ALA A 192 11.31 -0.39 10.95
CA ALA A 192 12.44 0.53 10.84
C ALA A 192 12.52 1.11 9.42
N LEU A 193 13.01 2.35 9.31
CA LEU A 193 13.37 2.89 8.00
C LEU A 193 14.59 2.13 7.44
N GLU A 194 14.70 2.08 6.12
CA GLU A 194 15.88 1.48 5.49
C GLU A 194 17.15 2.26 5.84
N ASP A 195 18.21 1.52 6.14
CA ASP A 195 19.54 2.08 6.29
C ASP A 195 19.94 2.84 5.02
N GLY A 196 20.57 4.00 5.19
CA GLY A 196 21.01 4.82 4.06
C GLY A 196 19.90 5.55 3.32
N CYS A 197 18.63 5.50 3.76
CA CYS A 197 17.55 6.28 3.14
C CYS A 197 17.71 7.80 3.30
N GLY A 198 18.70 8.26 4.09
CA GLY A 198 19.01 9.68 4.27
C GLY A 198 18.01 10.45 5.16
N LEU A 199 17.14 9.73 5.85
CA LEU A 199 16.20 10.26 6.85
C LEU A 199 16.51 9.67 8.22
N ALA A 200 16.38 10.48 9.26
CA ALA A 200 16.39 10.03 10.65
C ALA A 200 14.93 9.97 11.16
N CYS A 201 14.50 8.82 11.66
CA CYS A 201 13.17 8.71 12.26
C CYS A 201 13.21 9.29 13.68
N LEU A 202 12.36 10.28 13.94
CA LEU A 202 12.30 10.98 15.23
C LEU A 202 11.37 10.31 16.24
N THR A 203 10.78 9.15 15.90
CA THR A 203 10.00 8.38 16.87
C THR A 203 10.93 7.74 17.90
N PRO A 204 10.49 7.55 19.17
CA PRO A 204 11.35 7.00 20.23
C PRO A 204 11.96 5.64 19.91
N ASP A 205 11.29 4.86 19.08
CA ASP A 205 11.68 3.52 18.66
C ASP A 205 12.32 3.47 17.26
N GLY A 206 12.48 4.63 16.59
CA GLY A 206 13.05 4.72 15.25
C GLY A 206 12.22 4.06 14.13
N ALA A 207 10.97 3.67 14.40
CA ALA A 207 10.13 2.92 13.47
C ALA A 207 8.90 3.71 13.00
N VAL A 208 8.42 3.41 11.80
CA VAL A 208 7.22 3.99 11.20
C VAL A 208 6.05 3.00 11.21
N PRO A 209 4.80 3.49 11.25
CA PRO A 209 3.63 2.62 11.15
C PRO A 209 3.60 1.86 9.83
N LEU A 210 3.39 0.55 9.91
CA LEU A 210 3.26 -0.36 8.78
C LEU A 210 1.95 -1.13 8.89
N TYR A 211 1.11 -1.08 7.87
CA TYR A 211 0.00 -2.02 7.75
C TYR A 211 0.44 -3.24 6.94
N SER A 212 0.63 -4.37 7.64
CA SER A 212 1.07 -5.63 7.06
C SER A 212 -0.12 -6.44 6.56
N ILE A 213 -0.41 -6.37 5.27
CA ILE A 213 -1.55 -7.05 4.68
C ILE A 213 -1.24 -8.53 4.54
N ARG A 214 -2.09 -9.35 5.16
CA ARG A 214 -1.95 -10.80 5.17
C ARG A 214 -2.87 -11.47 4.17
N THR A 215 -4.05 -10.91 3.92
CA THR A 215 -5.02 -11.52 3.00
C THR A 215 -6.02 -10.51 2.44
N PHE A 216 -6.79 -10.97 1.46
CA PHE A 216 -7.94 -10.28 0.88
C PHE A 216 -9.19 -11.11 1.15
N LEU A 217 -10.27 -10.47 1.62
CA LEU A 217 -11.55 -11.10 1.89
C LEU A 217 -12.61 -10.54 0.92
N SER A 218 -13.26 -11.45 0.19
CA SER A 218 -14.52 -11.14 -0.51
C SER A 218 -15.67 -10.99 0.50
N PRO A 219 -16.82 -10.39 0.12
CA PRO A 219 -17.97 -10.24 1.02
C PRO A 219 -18.42 -11.55 1.69
N GLU A 220 -18.29 -12.67 0.99
CA GLU A 220 -18.68 -14.01 1.45
C GLU A 220 -17.75 -14.56 2.55
N GLU A 221 -16.55 -14.00 2.68
CA GLU A 221 -15.52 -14.44 3.62
C GLU A 221 -15.39 -13.52 4.83
N MET A 222 -16.12 -12.40 4.84
CA MET A 222 -16.13 -11.47 5.96
C MET A 222 -16.98 -12.03 7.10
N ARG A 223 -16.50 -11.85 8.33
CA ARG A 223 -17.35 -12.02 9.51
C ARG A 223 -18.50 -11.01 9.45
N PRO A 224 -19.71 -11.34 9.95
CA PRO A 224 -20.85 -10.42 9.92
C PRO A 224 -20.55 -9.03 10.51
N THR A 225 -19.78 -8.97 11.60
CA THR A 225 -19.34 -7.72 12.24
C THR A 225 -18.52 -6.84 11.29
N VAL A 226 -17.54 -7.43 10.62
CA VAL A 226 -16.70 -6.75 9.62
C VAL A 226 -17.53 -6.33 8.42
N TRP A 227 -18.42 -7.20 7.94
CA TRP A 227 -19.28 -6.91 6.80
C TRP A 227 -20.19 -5.71 7.05
N LEU A 228 -20.88 -5.69 8.20
CA LEU A 228 -21.80 -4.61 8.58
C LEU A 228 -21.06 -3.28 8.75
N LYS A 229 -19.92 -3.28 9.48
CA LYS A 229 -19.05 -2.09 9.62
C LYS A 229 -18.53 -1.61 8.26
N TRP A 230 -18.20 -2.53 7.34
CA TRP A 230 -17.73 -2.19 6.00
C TRP A 230 -18.83 -1.60 5.10
N LYS A 231 -20.09 -2.01 5.29
CA LYS A 231 -21.25 -1.43 4.60
C LYS A 231 -21.71 -0.09 5.19
N ASP A 232 -21.03 0.41 6.22
CA ASP A 232 -21.47 1.57 7.01
C ASP A 232 -22.94 1.39 7.49
N ASP A 233 -23.32 0.16 7.85
CA ASP A 233 -24.70 -0.15 8.25
C ASP A 233 -25.04 0.55 9.59
N PRO A 234 -26.12 1.35 9.66
CA PRO A 234 -26.53 2.05 10.87
C PRO A 234 -26.77 1.13 12.09
N ALA A 235 -27.11 -0.14 11.87
CA ALA A 235 -27.31 -1.11 12.94
C ALA A 235 -26.01 -1.41 13.73
N CYS A 236 -24.84 -1.16 13.13
CA CYS A 236 -23.55 -1.29 13.80
C CYS A 236 -23.20 -0.10 14.70
N CYS A 237 -23.89 1.05 14.60
CA CYS A 237 -23.65 2.20 15.49
C CYS A 237 -24.21 2.00 16.91
N ILE A 238 -24.95 0.90 17.15
CA ILE A 238 -25.69 0.65 18.39
C ILE A 238 -24.85 -0.14 19.42
N LEU A 239 -23.66 -0.63 19.06
CA LEU A 239 -22.85 -1.52 19.90
C LEU A 239 -21.53 -0.91 20.41
N ASN A 240 -21.42 0.41 20.48
CA ASN A 240 -20.30 1.10 21.13
C ASN A 240 -20.64 1.51 22.56
#